data_AF-A0A939VR70-F1
#
_entry.id   AF-A0A939VR70-F1
#
_cell.length_a   1.000
_cell.length_b   1.000
_cell.length_c   1.000
_cell.angle_alpha   90.00
_cell.angle_beta   90.00
_cell.angle_gamma   90.00
#
_symmetry.space_group_name_H-M   'P 1'
#
loop_
_entity.id
_entity.type
_entity.pdbx_description
1 polymer ?
#
loop_
_entity_poly.entity_id
_entity_poly.type
_entity_poly.pdbx_seq_one_letter_code
_entity_poly.pdbx_strand_id
1 'polypeptide(L)'
;MGTEKGYTEEYYKSHLDKDGYIDNTAYIGLNQCFAENLKQLLMPGQVLDVGCACGYLVSAFRDLGVNAYGVDSSEYVLEHVRSTCRQYCRKGILPDLRLPDGFPEKYDLVTCIEVLEHIPEKDTVKSIQALTNLSDVILFSSSPNDLTEVTHVNVHPLSYWCERFAAEGYFPDVRIDLSFGPPQFILFRKEKKALSAADLFAYMDTQYFTRMLKAKELSDVAVERYNLIKEYQAQVTSKDAELGNLSKLANERLELIKEFQAQIPAKDAELEKLFKLANERLELIKEFQSQLSRFGVFQENFDLLKQVVQDRSDVLKYGHAVLDTCHDFQEKLALAESKNAELAEELSASYDLIQQYLARIKSISAERDSMNQQLQQISAERDSMDRQLQQISAEMEKARQTELNQSKENENLRHEIQDLRASKAFRLAVQLSKIYHIFR
;
A
#
# COMPACT_ATOMS: atom_id res chain seq x y z
N MET A 1 15.56 43.79 5.93
CA MET A 1 14.12 43.57 5.75
C MET A 1 13.71 42.54 6.78
N GLY A 2 12.61 42.77 7.53
CA GLY A 2 12.20 41.87 8.60
C GLY A 2 11.66 40.54 8.06
N THR A 3 11.78 39.50 8.88
CA THR A 3 11.35 38.11 8.65
C THR A 3 9.87 37.97 8.24
N GLU A 4 9.01 38.92 8.61
CA GLU A 4 7.60 38.97 8.21
C GLU A 4 7.35 39.00 6.69
N LYS A 5 8.31 39.46 5.87
CA LYS A 5 8.11 39.55 4.41
C LYS A 5 8.44 38.26 3.65
N GLY A 6 9.02 37.25 4.29
CA GLY A 6 9.45 35.99 3.64
C GLY A 6 8.43 34.85 3.73
N TYR A 7 7.76 34.67 4.87
CA TYR A 7 6.90 33.52 5.16
C TYR A 7 5.42 33.79 4.92
N THR A 8 5.09 34.21 3.71
CA THR A 8 3.72 34.43 3.27
C THR A 8 3.01 33.10 2.95
N GLU A 9 1.69 33.13 2.83
CA GLU A 9 0.91 32.04 2.24
C GLU A 9 1.49 31.57 0.90
N GLU A 10 1.98 32.50 0.08
CA GLU A 10 2.60 32.19 -1.20
C GLU A 10 3.89 31.39 -1.03
N TYR A 11 4.77 31.73 -0.07
CA TYR A 11 5.97 30.92 0.23
C TYR A 11 5.60 29.49 0.61
N TYR A 12 4.68 29.32 1.57
CA TYR A 12 4.22 28.00 1.98
C TYR A 12 3.62 27.23 0.81
N LYS A 13 2.70 27.83 0.04
CA LYS A 13 2.05 27.17 -1.11
C LYS A 13 3.01 26.83 -2.26
N SER A 14 4.04 27.65 -2.48
CA SER A 14 4.91 27.53 -3.67
C SER A 14 6.21 26.78 -3.44
N HIS A 15 6.72 26.73 -2.20
CA HIS A 15 8.01 26.13 -1.85
C HIS A 15 7.89 24.94 -0.90
N LEU A 16 6.89 24.90 0.00
CA LEU A 16 6.73 23.81 0.97
C LEU A 16 5.51 22.91 0.69
N ASP A 17 4.42 23.45 0.15
CA ASP A 17 3.17 22.74 -0.10
C ASP A 17 3.10 22.10 -1.49
N LYS A 18 4.08 22.38 -2.37
CA LYS A 18 4.30 21.55 -3.57
C LYS A 18 4.59 20.09 -3.21
N ASP A 19 5.17 19.87 -2.03
CA ASP A 19 5.46 18.55 -1.46
C ASP A 19 4.49 18.18 -0.32
N GLY A 20 3.44 18.98 -0.10
CA GLY A 20 2.38 18.75 0.88
C GLY A 20 2.83 18.86 2.35
N TYR A 21 3.38 20.00 2.77
CA TYR A 21 3.85 20.22 4.15
C TYR A 21 2.72 20.21 5.19
N ILE A 22 1.52 20.67 4.81
CA ILE A 22 0.33 20.68 5.68
C ILE A 22 -0.26 19.26 5.73
N ASP A 23 -0.58 18.78 6.93
CA ASP A 23 -1.10 17.42 7.20
C ASP A 23 -0.20 16.28 6.67
N ASN A 24 1.11 16.52 6.63
CA ASN A 24 2.08 15.55 6.14
C ASN A 24 2.37 14.46 7.19
N THR A 25 2.00 13.22 6.88
CA THR A 25 2.21 12.08 7.78
C THR A 25 3.68 11.79 8.08
N ALA A 26 4.60 12.08 7.16
CA ALA A 26 6.03 11.89 7.38
C ALA A 26 6.58 12.94 8.38
N TYR A 27 6.21 14.21 8.24
CA TYR A 27 6.62 15.24 9.21
C TYR A 27 6.01 15.00 10.59
N ILE A 28 4.76 14.53 10.67
CA ILE A 28 4.13 14.14 11.93
C ILE A 28 4.93 13.01 12.59
N GLY A 29 5.20 11.92 11.86
CA GLY A 29 5.97 10.79 12.38
C GLY A 29 7.40 11.14 12.79
N LEU A 30 8.07 12.00 12.02
CA LEU A 30 9.41 12.50 12.33
C LEU A 30 9.42 13.30 13.65
N ASN A 31 8.48 14.24 13.80
CA ASN A 31 8.39 15.06 15.01
C ASN A 31 7.95 14.24 16.24
N GLN A 32 7.16 13.17 16.05
CA GLN A 32 6.88 12.18 17.10
C GLN A 32 8.15 11.48 17.57
N CYS A 33 8.97 10.99 16.63
CA CYS A 33 10.28 10.40 16.94
C CYS A 33 11.17 11.38 17.71
N PHE A 34 11.23 12.65 17.29
CA PHE A 34 11.99 13.69 17.99
C PHE A 34 11.49 13.90 19.42
N ALA A 35 10.18 14.09 19.61
CA ALA A 35 9.58 14.31 20.91
C ALA A 35 9.80 13.12 21.87
N GLU A 36 9.66 11.89 21.38
CA GLU A 36 9.89 10.66 22.16
C GLU A 36 11.33 10.57 22.66
N ASN A 37 12.30 10.72 21.74
CA ASN A 37 13.72 10.66 22.08
C ASN A 37 14.13 11.80 23.02
N LEU A 38 13.69 13.04 22.74
CA LEU A 38 13.99 14.19 23.60
C LEU A 38 13.35 14.06 24.97
N LYS A 39 12.13 13.54 25.06
CA LYS A 39 11.48 13.26 26.34
C LYS A 39 12.25 12.21 27.14
N GLN A 40 12.70 11.13 26.49
CA GLN A 40 13.47 10.08 27.16
C GLN A 40 14.83 10.58 27.63
N LEU A 41 15.53 11.37 26.81
CA LEU A 41 16.89 11.83 27.07
C LEU A 41 16.94 12.99 28.08
N LEU A 42 15.97 13.89 28.04
CA LEU A 42 16.01 15.16 28.77
C LEU A 42 14.93 15.27 29.85
N MET A 43 13.85 14.47 29.76
CA MET A 43 12.67 14.54 30.63
C MET A 43 12.16 15.98 30.88
N PRO A 44 11.97 16.81 29.84
CA PRO A 44 11.53 18.19 30.03
C PRO A 44 10.08 18.23 30.51
N GLY A 45 9.78 19.10 31.48
CA GLY A 45 8.42 19.38 31.94
C GLY A 45 7.73 20.45 31.08
N GLN A 46 8.47 21.49 30.68
CA GLN A 46 8.03 22.57 29.80
C GLN A 46 8.95 22.74 28.59
N VAL A 47 8.37 22.80 27.40
CA VAL A 47 9.09 22.96 26.13
C VAL A 47 8.55 24.16 25.34
N LEU A 48 9.44 24.96 24.78
CA LEU A 48 9.08 25.97 23.78
C LEU A 48 9.74 25.65 22.44
N ASP A 49 8.93 25.55 21.40
CA ASP A 49 9.38 25.40 20.02
C ASP A 49 9.32 26.74 19.29
N VAL A 50 10.50 27.29 18.96
CA VAL A 50 10.65 28.58 18.27
C VAL A 50 10.84 28.31 16.78
N GLY A 51 9.90 28.80 15.96
CA GLY A 51 9.76 28.39 14.56
C GLY A 51 8.88 27.15 14.42
N CYS A 52 7.77 27.07 15.18
CA CYS A 52 7.00 25.83 15.31
C CYS A 52 6.19 25.43 14.07
N ALA A 53 6.06 26.31 13.06
CA ALA A 53 5.29 26.07 11.85
C ALA A 53 3.88 25.50 12.14
N CYS A 54 3.53 24.33 11.57
CA CYS A 54 2.25 23.64 11.81
C CYS A 54 2.12 23.02 13.22
N GLY A 55 3.08 23.27 14.12
CA GLY A 55 3.05 22.82 15.51
C GLY A 55 3.18 21.30 15.66
N TYR A 56 3.86 20.62 14.74
CA TYR A 56 4.01 19.16 14.78
C TYR A 56 4.80 18.70 16.01
N LEU A 57 5.93 19.34 16.31
CA LEU A 57 6.74 19.00 17.49
C LEU A 57 5.99 19.31 18.80
N VAL A 58 5.32 20.47 18.84
CA VAL A 58 4.46 20.85 19.97
C VAL A 58 3.37 19.80 20.19
N SER A 59 2.68 19.38 19.13
CA SER A 59 1.63 18.37 19.22
C SER A 59 2.16 17.03 19.72
N ALA A 60 3.31 16.59 19.19
CA ALA A 60 3.96 15.35 19.60
C ALA A 60 4.34 15.35 21.09
N PHE A 61 4.95 16.42 21.60
CA PHE A 61 5.25 16.54 23.03
C PHE A 61 3.99 16.51 23.90
N ARG A 62 2.91 17.16 23.45
CA ARG A 62 1.64 17.19 24.20
C ARG A 62 0.95 15.83 24.21
N ASP A 63 1.00 15.07 23.12
CA ASP A 63 0.53 13.68 23.07
C ASP A 63 1.30 12.80 24.08
N LEU A 64 2.57 13.13 24.36
CA LEU A 64 3.38 12.50 25.40
C LEU A 64 3.17 13.09 26.80
N GLY A 65 2.25 14.04 27.00
CA GLY A 65 1.96 14.66 28.29
C GLY A 65 2.97 15.71 28.76
N VAL A 66 3.80 16.25 27.86
CA VAL A 66 4.72 17.36 28.14
C VAL A 66 4.00 18.70 27.91
N ASN A 67 4.26 19.70 28.74
CA ASN A 67 3.68 21.03 28.55
C ASN A 67 4.46 21.79 27.47
N ALA A 68 4.13 21.54 26.20
CA ALA A 68 4.78 22.17 25.07
C ALA A 68 3.98 23.36 24.51
N TYR A 69 4.72 24.37 24.07
CA TYR A 69 4.27 25.63 23.49
C TYR A 69 5.04 25.90 22.20
N GLY A 70 4.44 26.62 21.27
CA GLY A 70 5.05 26.96 19.99
C GLY A 70 4.90 28.43 19.64
N VAL A 71 5.94 28.99 19.01
CA VAL A 71 5.87 30.31 18.40
C VAL A 71 6.33 30.27 16.94
N ASP A 72 5.63 30.97 16.07
CA ASP A 72 6.02 31.15 14.66
C ASP A 72 5.74 32.58 14.19
N SER A 73 6.46 33.04 13.17
CA SER A 73 6.26 34.36 12.59
C SER A 73 5.05 34.44 11.65
N SER A 74 4.65 33.31 11.05
CA SER A 74 3.58 33.25 10.06
C SER A 74 2.23 32.91 10.70
N GLU A 75 1.27 33.83 10.62
CA GLU A 75 -0.10 33.54 11.07
C GLU A 75 -0.76 32.45 10.22
N TYR A 76 -0.43 32.40 8.92
CA TYR A 76 -0.96 31.42 7.98
C TYR A 76 -0.65 29.97 8.41
N VAL A 77 0.60 29.68 8.77
CA VAL A 77 0.99 28.31 9.16
C VAL A 77 0.38 27.93 10.52
N LEU A 78 0.20 28.91 11.42
CA LEU A 78 -0.42 28.70 12.72
C LEU A 78 -1.91 28.33 12.63
N GLU A 79 -2.61 28.74 11.57
CA GLU A 79 -3.98 28.31 11.31
C GLU A 79 -4.07 26.80 11.03
N HIS A 80 -2.99 26.20 10.53
CA HIS A 80 -2.92 24.77 10.19
C HIS A 80 -2.45 23.90 11.36
N VAL A 81 -2.20 24.49 12.54
CA VAL A 81 -1.91 23.71 13.76
C VAL A 81 -3.11 22.85 14.14
N ARG A 82 -2.84 21.59 14.51
CA ARG A 82 -3.84 20.63 15.02
C ARG A 82 -4.77 21.31 16.02
N SER A 83 -6.07 21.17 15.83
CA SER A 83 -7.11 21.91 16.57
C SER A 83 -6.96 21.83 18.10
N THR A 84 -6.60 20.67 18.63
CA THR A 84 -6.37 20.44 20.08
C THR A 84 -5.14 21.17 20.63
N CYS A 85 -4.18 21.50 19.76
CA CYS A 85 -2.92 22.16 20.09
C CYS A 85 -2.91 23.64 19.74
N ARG A 86 -3.89 24.13 18.95
CA ARG A 86 -3.93 25.50 18.44
C ARG A 86 -3.84 26.56 19.54
N GLN A 87 -4.34 26.31 20.74
CA GLN A 87 -4.23 27.27 21.84
C GLN A 87 -2.81 27.43 22.42
N TYR A 88 -1.90 26.52 22.10
CA TYR A 88 -0.51 26.49 22.58
C TYR A 88 0.51 26.93 21.53
N CYS A 89 0.06 27.23 20.31
CA CYS A 89 0.89 27.82 19.26
C CYS A 89 0.40 29.26 18.97
N ARG A 90 1.31 30.22 18.95
CA ARG A 90 0.98 31.65 18.84
C ARG A 90 2.03 32.39 18.01
N LYS A 91 1.69 33.59 17.55
CA LYS A 91 2.65 34.43 16.83
C LYS A 91 3.80 34.85 17.74
N GLY A 92 5.03 34.67 17.27
CA GLY A 92 6.25 35.15 17.92
C GLY A 92 7.38 35.25 16.91
N ILE A 93 8.20 36.30 17.00
CA ILE A 93 9.13 36.68 15.94
C ILE A 93 10.52 36.93 16.54
N LEU A 94 11.55 36.29 15.99
CA LEU A 94 12.94 36.64 16.27
C LEU A 94 13.39 37.82 15.38
N PRO A 95 14.31 38.70 15.85
CA PRO A 95 14.99 38.66 17.15
C PRO A 95 14.17 39.20 18.34
N ASP A 96 13.09 39.94 18.09
CA ASP A 96 12.31 40.65 19.12
C ASP A 96 11.21 39.78 19.75
N LEU A 97 11.57 38.55 20.11
CA LEU A 97 10.60 37.56 20.57
C LEU A 97 10.01 37.97 21.93
N ARG A 98 8.71 38.27 21.91
CA ARG A 98 7.90 38.48 23.11
C ARG A 98 7.00 37.28 23.30
N LEU A 99 7.06 36.67 24.48
CA LEU A 99 6.22 35.53 24.80
C LEU A 99 4.74 35.96 24.81
N PRO A 100 3.85 35.18 24.19
CA PRO A 100 2.41 35.40 24.23
C PRO A 100 1.85 35.37 25.67
N ASP A 101 0.76 36.09 25.91
CA ASP A 101 0.08 36.07 27.21
C ASP A 101 -0.30 34.62 27.61
N GLY A 102 0.01 34.25 28.85
CA GLY A 102 -0.24 32.91 29.40
C GLY A 102 0.84 31.87 29.09
N PHE A 103 1.89 32.22 28.34
CA PHE A 103 3.06 31.34 28.15
C PHE A 103 4.02 31.45 29.35
N PRO A 104 4.71 30.36 29.75
CA PRO A 104 5.73 30.40 30.79
C PRO A 104 6.90 31.33 30.43
N GLU A 105 7.49 31.99 31.43
CA GLU A 105 8.69 32.85 31.23
C GLU A 105 9.98 32.05 31.02
N LYS A 106 9.99 30.78 31.42
CA LYS A 106 11.14 29.86 31.35
C LYS A 106 10.69 28.46 30.96
N TYR A 107 11.58 27.73 30.31
CA TYR A 107 11.35 26.38 29.81
C TYR A 107 12.52 25.47 30.19
N ASP A 108 12.26 24.18 30.32
CA ASP A 108 13.31 23.18 30.55
C ASP A 108 14.08 22.86 29.26
N LEU A 109 13.43 23.08 28.11
CA LEU A 109 14.00 22.94 26.77
C LEU A 109 13.40 23.98 25.83
N VAL A 110 14.26 24.66 25.09
CA VAL A 110 13.86 25.45 23.90
C VAL A 110 14.37 24.74 22.66
N THR A 111 13.51 24.53 21.67
CA THR A 111 13.90 24.02 20.34
C THR A 111 13.91 25.18 19.34
N CYS A 112 14.92 25.22 18.49
CA CYS A 112 15.06 26.18 17.40
C CYS A 112 15.70 25.43 16.22
N ILE A 113 14.86 24.82 15.40
CA ILE A 113 15.22 23.84 14.37
C ILE A 113 14.96 24.49 13.01
N GLU A 114 16.00 24.70 12.21
CA GLU A 114 15.92 25.29 10.86
C GLU A 114 15.22 26.67 10.86
N VAL A 115 15.74 27.61 11.67
CA VAL A 115 15.17 28.96 11.83
C VAL A 115 16.21 30.06 11.62
N LEU A 116 17.39 29.94 12.24
CA LEU A 116 18.35 31.05 12.29
C LEU A 116 19.03 31.34 10.95
N GLU A 117 19.05 30.39 10.01
CA GLU A 117 19.48 30.58 8.62
C GLU A 117 18.59 31.57 7.85
N HIS A 118 17.37 31.80 8.32
CA HIS A 118 16.43 32.73 7.72
C HIS A 118 16.44 34.11 8.41
N ILE A 119 17.16 34.24 9.53
CA ILE A 119 17.31 35.49 10.26
C ILE A 119 18.52 36.25 9.72
N PRO A 120 18.39 37.54 9.34
CA PRO A 120 19.53 38.32 8.86
C PRO A 120 20.70 38.31 9.85
N GLU A 121 21.93 38.18 9.35
CA GLU A 121 23.13 38.01 10.19
C GLU A 121 23.31 39.09 11.29
N LYS A 122 22.90 40.32 10.99
CA LYS A 122 22.93 41.45 11.94
C LYS A 122 22.04 41.23 13.18
N ASP A 123 21.04 40.36 13.08
CA ASP A 123 20.03 40.07 14.10
C ASP A 123 20.31 38.72 14.80
N THR A 124 21.34 37.98 14.37
CA THR A 124 21.77 36.67 14.93
C THR A 124 22.02 36.74 16.44
N VAL A 125 22.82 37.71 16.91
CA VAL A 125 23.17 37.82 18.35
C VAL A 125 21.93 38.00 19.19
N LYS A 126 21.05 38.93 18.80
CA LYS A 126 19.82 39.20 19.54
C LYS A 126 18.89 38.00 19.55
N SER A 127 18.84 37.26 18.44
CA SER A 127 18.03 36.04 18.34
C SER A 127 18.54 34.95 19.28
N ILE A 128 19.85 34.71 19.31
CA ILE A 128 20.48 33.77 20.24
C ILE A 128 20.22 34.19 21.69
N GLN A 129 20.37 35.48 22.00
CA GLN A 129 20.05 36.03 23.32
C GLN A 129 18.58 35.82 23.71
N ALA A 130 17.65 35.96 22.78
CA ALA A 130 16.24 35.66 23.02
C ALA A 130 16.05 34.18 23.41
N LEU A 131 16.70 33.25 22.70
CA LEU A 131 16.63 31.81 23.02
C LEU A 131 17.28 31.48 24.36
N THR A 132 18.49 31.97 24.61
CA THR A 132 19.28 31.70 25.84
C THR A 132 18.69 32.36 27.08
N ASN A 133 17.86 33.39 26.91
CA ASN A 133 17.07 33.96 27.99
C ASN A 133 15.85 33.12 28.35
N LEU A 134 15.43 32.14 27.54
CA LEU A 134 14.22 31.34 27.79
C LEU A 134 14.52 29.97 28.40
N SER A 135 15.72 29.43 28.19
CA SER A 135 16.11 28.12 28.73
C SER A 135 17.63 28.02 28.88
N ASP A 136 18.07 27.26 29.88
CA ASP A 136 19.47 26.86 30.05
C ASP A 136 19.84 25.66 29.13
N VAL A 137 18.88 25.10 28.41
CA VAL A 137 19.04 23.97 27.46
C VAL A 137 18.34 24.29 26.14
N ILE A 138 19.09 24.25 25.03
CA ILE A 138 18.59 24.59 23.70
C ILE A 138 18.92 23.46 22.74
N LEU A 139 17.92 22.90 22.07
CA LEU A 139 18.16 22.07 20.88
C LEU A 139 18.14 22.96 19.65
N PHE A 140 19.24 22.97 18.91
CA PHE A 140 19.45 23.83 17.77
C PHE A 140 19.80 23.03 16.51
N SER A 141 19.32 23.50 15.37
CA SER A 141 19.80 23.08 14.06
C SER A 141 19.72 24.22 13.05
N SER A 142 20.60 24.17 12.05
CA SER A 142 20.56 25.05 10.90
C SER A 142 21.28 24.39 9.74
N SER A 143 20.72 24.45 8.54
CA SER A 143 21.25 23.79 7.34
C SER A 143 22.55 24.45 6.86
N PRO A 144 23.73 23.82 7.02
CA PRO A 144 25.02 24.50 6.82
C PRO A 144 25.45 24.66 5.36
N ASN A 145 24.78 23.98 4.42
CA ASN A 145 25.19 23.88 3.01
C ASN A 145 24.09 24.29 2.02
N ASP A 146 22.91 24.69 2.50
CA ASP A 146 21.78 25.00 1.63
C ASP A 146 21.81 26.48 1.20
N LEU A 147 22.77 26.80 0.34
CA LEU A 147 22.98 28.15 -0.21
C LEU A 147 22.03 28.46 -1.38
N THR A 148 21.26 27.48 -1.84
CA THR A 148 20.40 27.58 -3.02
C THR A 148 18.97 28.00 -2.69
N GLU A 149 18.55 27.82 -1.44
CA GLU A 149 17.24 28.24 -0.97
C GLU A 149 17.22 29.78 -0.76
N VAL A 150 16.19 30.45 -1.29
CA VAL A 150 16.17 31.93 -1.43
C VAL A 150 15.96 32.64 -0.09
N THR A 151 15.30 31.99 0.86
CA THR A 151 15.06 32.49 2.20
C THR A 151 16.21 32.23 3.17
N HIS A 152 17.18 31.39 2.79
CA HIS A 152 18.42 31.14 3.54
C HIS A 152 19.41 32.31 3.40
N VAL A 153 19.21 33.35 4.21
CA VAL A 153 20.02 34.59 4.18
C VAL A 153 21.23 34.56 5.11
N ASN A 154 21.35 33.54 5.96
CA ASN A 154 22.32 33.47 7.06
C ASN A 154 22.86 32.05 7.26
N VAL A 155 23.29 31.43 6.17
CA VAL A 155 23.82 30.07 6.16
C VAL A 155 25.26 30.06 6.67
N HIS A 156 25.49 29.29 7.73
CA HIS A 156 26.80 29.18 8.36
C HIS A 156 27.11 27.73 8.79
N PRO A 157 28.40 27.35 8.82
CA PRO A 157 28.81 26.05 9.35
C PRO A 157 28.53 25.95 10.86
N LEU A 158 28.38 24.73 11.38
CA LEU A 158 28.11 24.50 12.81
C LEU A 158 29.13 25.16 13.75
N SER A 159 30.40 25.25 13.34
CA SER A 159 31.44 25.92 14.15
C SER A 159 31.12 27.39 14.43
N TYR A 160 30.50 28.09 13.46
CA TYR A 160 30.04 29.46 13.65
C TYR A 160 28.94 29.50 14.72
N TRP A 161 27.90 28.66 14.59
CA TRP A 161 26.82 28.61 15.59
C TRP A 161 27.35 28.28 16.99
N CYS A 162 28.25 27.30 17.10
CA CYS A 162 28.93 26.98 18.35
C CYS A 162 29.67 28.18 18.95
N GLU A 163 30.38 28.97 18.14
CA GLU A 163 31.06 30.19 18.60
C GLU A 163 30.06 31.23 19.12
N ARG A 164 28.93 31.42 18.42
CA ARG A 164 27.91 32.40 18.81
C ARG A 164 27.17 32.01 20.08
N PHE A 165 26.81 30.75 20.25
CA PHE A 165 26.24 30.24 21.51
C PHE A 165 27.26 30.28 22.65
N ALA A 166 28.54 29.97 22.38
CA ALA A 166 29.60 30.04 23.39
C ALA A 166 29.80 31.46 23.93
N ALA A 167 29.63 32.49 23.09
CA ALA A 167 29.68 33.89 23.53
C ALA A 167 28.58 34.24 24.57
N GLU A 168 27.46 33.51 24.56
CA GLU A 168 26.37 33.63 25.53
C GLU A 168 26.48 32.62 26.70
N GLY A 169 27.58 31.87 26.78
CA GLY A 169 27.83 30.87 27.84
C GLY A 169 27.21 29.49 27.59
N TYR A 170 26.83 29.20 26.35
CA TYR A 170 26.19 27.94 25.95
C TYR A 170 27.13 27.08 25.12
N PHE A 171 27.27 25.81 25.50
CA PHE A 171 28.23 24.89 24.89
C PHE A 171 27.56 23.58 24.48
N PRO A 172 27.99 22.94 23.38
CA PRO A 172 27.46 21.64 22.96
C PRO A 172 27.60 20.58 24.05
N ASP A 173 26.50 19.91 24.39
CA ASP A 173 26.52 18.74 25.26
C ASP A 173 26.89 17.50 24.47
N VAL A 174 28.19 17.20 24.45
CA VAL A 174 28.79 16.09 23.71
C VAL A 174 28.40 14.71 24.26
N ARG A 175 27.74 14.65 25.43
CA ARG A 175 27.36 13.41 26.12
C ARG A 175 26.04 12.83 25.61
N ILE A 176 25.20 13.66 25.00
CA ILE A 176 23.89 13.25 24.49
C ILE A 176 24.00 12.78 23.05
N ASP A 177 23.42 11.62 22.77
CA ASP A 177 23.28 11.15 21.40
C ASP A 177 22.03 11.72 20.74
N LEU A 178 22.23 12.47 19.66
CA LEU A 178 21.17 13.06 18.83
C LEU A 178 21.11 12.39 17.45
N SER A 179 21.64 11.17 17.31
CA SER A 179 21.67 10.41 16.05
C SER A 179 20.28 10.03 15.51
N PHE A 180 19.22 10.21 16.31
CA PHE A 180 17.83 10.09 15.88
C PHE A 180 17.35 11.28 15.03
N GLY A 181 18.07 12.41 15.07
CA GLY A 181 17.78 13.61 14.30
C GLY A 181 18.80 13.86 13.19
N PRO A 182 18.61 14.95 12.42
CA PRO A 182 19.55 15.34 11.38
C PRO A 182 20.94 15.62 11.96
N PRO A 183 22.02 15.40 11.18
CA PRO A 183 23.40 15.53 11.67
C PRO A 183 23.71 16.89 12.29
N GLN A 184 23.05 17.95 11.83
CA GLN A 184 23.22 19.31 12.34
C GLN A 184 22.61 19.56 13.73
N PHE A 185 21.93 18.59 14.36
CA PHE A 185 21.41 18.75 15.71
C PHE A 185 22.54 18.97 16.73
N ILE A 186 22.43 20.08 17.47
CA ILE A 186 23.29 20.42 18.60
C ILE A 186 22.40 20.70 19.81
N LEU A 187 22.64 19.98 20.90
CA LEU A 187 22.07 20.34 22.20
C LEU A 187 23.06 21.25 22.93
N PHE A 188 22.73 22.52 23.07
CA PHE A 188 23.50 23.47 23.87
C PHE A 188 23.03 23.47 25.32
N ARG A 189 23.98 23.51 26.26
CA ARG A 189 23.73 23.75 27.68
C ARG A 189 24.49 24.96 28.18
N LYS A 190 23.86 25.71 29.07
CA LYS A 190 24.53 26.77 29.82
C LYS A 190 25.55 26.17 30.76
N GLU A 191 26.81 26.54 30.61
CA GLU A 191 27.90 26.05 31.45
C GLU A 191 28.69 27.22 32.01
N LYS A 192 29.14 27.08 33.26
CA LYS A 192 29.98 28.11 33.90
C LYS A 192 31.41 28.11 33.37
N LYS A 193 31.84 27.03 32.73
CA LYS A 193 33.18 26.85 32.21
C LYS A 193 33.11 26.63 30.71
N ALA A 194 33.81 27.46 29.96
CA ALA A 194 33.92 27.28 28.53
C ALA A 194 34.60 25.94 28.19
N LEU A 195 34.03 25.24 27.21
CA LEU A 195 34.69 24.10 26.59
C LEU A 195 36.01 24.55 25.96
N SER A 196 37.04 23.70 26.05
CA SER A 196 38.28 23.98 25.35
C SER A 196 38.09 23.81 23.84
N ALA A 197 38.96 24.42 23.03
CA ALA A 197 38.97 24.19 21.58
C ALA A 197 39.12 22.69 21.24
N ALA A 198 39.81 21.91 22.09
CA ALA A 198 39.92 20.47 21.94
C ALA A 198 38.59 19.74 22.17
N ASP A 199 37.77 20.16 23.14
CA ASP A 199 36.45 19.56 23.39
C ASP A 199 35.47 19.87 22.24
N LEU A 200 35.49 21.10 21.73
CA LEU A 200 34.74 21.50 20.54
C LEU A 200 35.19 20.76 19.29
N PHE A 201 36.51 20.58 19.11
CA PHE A 201 37.04 19.81 17.99
C PHE A 201 36.64 18.34 18.10
N ALA A 202 36.71 17.72 19.28
CA ALA A 202 36.24 16.36 19.50
C ALA A 202 34.75 16.19 19.19
N TYR A 203 33.91 17.18 19.54
CA TYR A 203 32.50 17.21 19.15
C TYR A 203 32.33 17.22 17.62
N MET A 204 32.99 18.16 16.95
CA MET A 204 32.89 18.32 15.50
C MET A 204 33.40 17.08 14.76
N ASP A 205 34.58 16.58 15.13
CA ASP A 205 35.27 15.48 14.47
C ASP A 205 34.60 14.12 14.73
N THR A 206 34.14 13.87 15.95
CA THR A 206 33.63 12.54 16.33
C THR A 206 32.10 12.42 16.25
N GLN A 207 31.33 13.46 16.60
CA GLN A 207 29.88 13.33 16.65
C GLN A 207 29.24 13.78 15.33
N TYR A 208 29.60 14.97 14.85
CA TYR A 208 29.00 15.51 13.62
C TYR A 208 29.39 14.70 12.38
N PHE A 209 30.69 14.45 12.15
CA PHE A 209 31.13 13.68 10.98
C PHE A 209 30.60 12.25 10.98
N THR A 210 30.61 11.56 12.13
CA THR A 210 30.06 10.20 12.21
C THR A 210 28.56 10.17 11.93
N ARG A 211 27.78 11.14 12.45
CA ARG A 211 26.36 11.26 12.13
C ARG A 211 26.14 11.56 10.64
N MET A 212 26.96 12.40 10.04
CA MET A 212 26.86 12.73 8.62
C MET A 212 27.15 11.51 7.73
N LEU A 213 28.20 10.74 8.03
CA LEU A 213 28.52 9.50 7.33
C LEU A 213 27.37 8.50 7.43
N LYS A 214 26.85 8.27 8.65
CA LYS A 214 25.74 7.35 8.89
C LYS A 214 24.45 7.80 8.17
N ALA A 215 24.17 9.10 8.18
CA ALA A 215 23.01 9.65 7.46
C ALA A 215 23.12 9.45 5.95
N LYS A 216 24.33 9.60 5.39
CA LYS A 216 24.58 9.34 3.98
C LYS A 216 24.38 7.87 3.63
N GLU A 217 24.96 6.95 4.40
CA GLU A 217 24.77 5.50 4.20
C GLU A 217 23.29 5.10 4.27
N LEU A 218 22.56 5.62 5.26
CA LEU A 218 21.12 5.38 5.39
C LEU A 218 20.32 5.96 4.22
N SER A 219 20.70 7.15 3.73
CA SER A 219 20.07 7.78 2.56
C SER A 219 20.27 6.93 1.31
N ASP A 220 21.48 6.41 1.08
CA ASP A 220 21.77 5.57 -0.08
C ASP A 220 20.92 4.29 -0.06
N VAL A 221 20.81 3.63 1.10
CA VAL A 221 19.94 2.46 1.30
C VAL A 221 18.46 2.81 1.14
N ALA A 222 18.02 3.97 1.63
CA ALA A 222 16.63 4.41 1.51
C ALA A 222 16.24 4.66 0.05
N VAL A 223 17.13 5.27 -0.74
CA VAL A 223 16.92 5.50 -2.19
C VAL A 223 16.83 4.17 -2.93
N GLU A 224 17.71 3.21 -2.63
CA GLU A 224 17.66 1.87 -3.24
C GLU A 224 16.34 1.17 -2.93
N ARG A 225 15.92 1.17 -1.66
CA ARG A 225 14.64 0.57 -1.24
C ARG A 225 13.43 1.26 -1.85
N TYR A 226 13.44 2.59 -1.95
CA TYR A 226 12.36 3.35 -2.56
C TYR A 226 12.16 2.97 -4.04
N ASN A 227 13.27 2.85 -4.79
CA ASN A 227 13.22 2.41 -6.18
C ASN A 227 12.64 1.00 -6.31
N LEU A 228 13.03 0.09 -5.41
CA LEU A 228 12.49 -1.28 -5.38
C LEU A 228 10.99 -1.31 -5.06
N ILE A 229 10.53 -0.53 -4.09
CA ILE A 229 9.10 -0.42 -3.76
C ILE A 229 8.31 0.10 -4.95
N LYS A 230 8.82 1.12 -5.64
CA LYS A 230 8.19 1.70 -6.83
C LYS A 230 8.06 0.67 -7.95
N GLU A 231 9.08 -0.16 -8.15
CA GLU A 231 9.05 -1.25 -9.12
C GLU A 231 7.98 -2.29 -8.76
N TYR A 232 7.94 -2.74 -7.50
CA TYR A 232 6.92 -3.67 -7.04
C TYR A 232 5.49 -3.12 -7.16
N GLN A 233 5.28 -1.83 -6.87
CA GLN A 233 3.98 -1.18 -7.07
C GLN A 233 3.53 -1.20 -8.53
N ALA A 234 4.45 -0.97 -9.47
CA ALA A 234 4.15 -1.07 -10.90
C ALA A 234 3.75 -2.50 -11.30
N GLN A 235 4.44 -3.51 -10.75
CA GLN A 235 4.10 -4.92 -10.99
C GLN A 235 2.73 -5.29 -10.43
N VAL A 236 2.41 -4.86 -9.21
CA VAL A 236 1.08 -5.09 -8.58
C VAL A 236 -0.02 -4.44 -9.42
N THR A 237 0.17 -3.19 -9.85
CA THR A 237 -0.80 -2.47 -10.68
C THR A 237 -1.07 -3.21 -12.01
N SER A 238 -0.01 -3.74 -12.63
CA SER A 238 -0.12 -4.54 -13.85
C SER A 238 -0.91 -5.84 -13.61
N LYS A 239 -0.65 -6.53 -12.50
CA LYS A 239 -1.35 -7.76 -12.11
C LYS A 239 -2.82 -7.52 -11.76
N ASP A 240 -3.14 -6.41 -11.11
CA ASP A 240 -4.53 -6.03 -10.83
C ASP A 240 -5.32 -5.76 -12.11
N ALA A 241 -4.70 -5.14 -13.11
CA ALA A 241 -5.31 -4.94 -14.43
C ALA A 241 -5.57 -6.29 -15.14
N GLU A 242 -4.63 -7.23 -15.06
CA GLU A 242 -4.80 -8.60 -15.59
C GLU A 242 -5.96 -9.32 -14.89
N LEU A 243 -6.05 -9.24 -13.56
CA LEU A 243 -7.12 -9.82 -12.77
C LEU A 243 -8.49 -9.23 -13.14
N GLY A 244 -8.56 -7.91 -13.35
CA GLY A 244 -9.78 -7.24 -13.80
C GLY A 244 -10.28 -7.75 -15.15
N ASN A 245 -9.38 -7.96 -16.12
CA ASN A 245 -9.73 -8.52 -17.42
C ASN A 245 -10.24 -9.96 -17.31
N LEU A 246 -9.57 -10.80 -16.51
CA LEU A 246 -10.00 -12.19 -16.27
C LEU A 246 -11.37 -12.24 -15.58
N SER A 247 -11.62 -11.36 -14.61
CA SER A 247 -12.92 -11.25 -13.94
C SER A 247 -14.04 -10.89 -14.92
N LYS A 248 -13.80 -9.94 -15.83
CA LYS A 248 -14.75 -9.58 -16.89
C LYS A 248 -15.07 -10.77 -17.80
N LEU A 249 -14.04 -11.48 -18.27
CA LEU A 249 -14.21 -12.66 -19.11
C LEU A 249 -14.98 -13.78 -18.39
N ALA A 250 -14.73 -13.97 -17.09
CA ALA A 250 -15.46 -14.94 -16.27
C ALA A 250 -16.95 -14.60 -16.18
N ASN A 251 -17.29 -13.32 -16.00
CA ASN A 251 -18.69 -12.86 -15.97
C ASN A 251 -19.38 -13.04 -17.33
N GLU A 252 -18.72 -12.69 -18.43
CA GLU A 252 -19.24 -12.90 -19.79
C GLU A 252 -19.54 -14.38 -20.05
N ARG A 253 -18.63 -15.29 -19.63
CA ARG A 253 -18.84 -16.74 -19.73
C ARG A 253 -19.98 -17.23 -18.84
N LEU A 254 -20.16 -16.65 -17.65
CA LEU A 254 -21.24 -17.02 -16.74
C LEU A 254 -22.61 -16.68 -17.33
N GLU A 255 -22.75 -15.51 -17.98
CA GLU A 255 -23.99 -15.14 -18.66
C GLU A 255 -24.30 -16.10 -19.82
N LEU A 256 -23.29 -16.46 -20.62
CA LEU A 256 -23.45 -17.41 -21.72
C LEU A 256 -23.90 -18.80 -21.22
N ILE A 257 -23.38 -19.25 -20.07
CA ILE A 257 -23.83 -20.49 -19.42
C ILE A 257 -25.30 -20.39 -19.01
N LYS A 258 -25.74 -19.27 -18.43
CA LYS A 258 -27.15 -19.06 -18.06
C LYS A 258 -28.06 -19.08 -19.29
N GLU A 259 -27.64 -18.45 -20.39
CA GLU A 259 -28.38 -18.47 -21.65
C GLU A 259 -28.55 -19.89 -22.19
N PHE A 260 -27.48 -20.69 -22.19
CA PHE A 260 -27.58 -22.09 -22.61
C PHE A 260 -28.45 -22.92 -21.66
N GLN A 261 -28.31 -22.72 -20.35
CA GLN A 261 -29.17 -23.40 -19.36
C GLN A 261 -30.66 -23.09 -19.57
N ALA A 262 -31.00 -21.86 -19.97
CA ALA A 262 -32.37 -21.47 -20.24
C ALA A 262 -32.97 -22.15 -21.49
N GLN A 263 -32.14 -22.61 -22.43
CA GLN A 263 -32.58 -23.29 -23.65
C GLN A 263 -32.82 -24.79 -23.45
N ILE A 264 -32.17 -25.40 -22.45
CA ILE A 264 -32.25 -26.85 -22.17
C ILE A 264 -33.70 -27.34 -22.02
N PRO A 265 -34.59 -26.71 -21.20
CA PRO A 265 -35.95 -27.21 -21.00
C PRO A 265 -36.79 -27.26 -22.28
N ALA A 266 -36.60 -26.28 -23.18
CA ALA A 266 -37.31 -26.24 -24.45
C ALA A 266 -36.86 -27.40 -25.37
N LYS A 267 -35.56 -27.68 -25.39
CA LYS A 267 -34.98 -28.80 -26.14
C LYS A 267 -35.36 -30.16 -25.57
N ASP A 268 -35.40 -30.29 -24.24
CA ASP A 268 -35.87 -31.51 -23.57
C ASP A 268 -37.34 -31.80 -23.89
N ALA A 269 -38.20 -30.77 -23.89
CA ALA A 269 -39.61 -30.91 -24.25
C ALA A 269 -39.81 -31.29 -25.73
N GLU A 270 -38.95 -30.79 -26.62
CA GLU A 270 -38.94 -31.18 -28.03
C GLU A 270 -38.53 -32.64 -28.20
N LEU A 271 -37.51 -33.09 -27.48
CA LEU A 271 -37.05 -34.47 -27.46
C LEU A 271 -38.14 -35.43 -26.95
N GLU A 272 -38.85 -35.04 -25.89
CA GLU A 272 -39.91 -35.85 -25.29
C GLU A 272 -41.11 -36.04 -26.25
N LYS A 273 -41.45 -34.99 -27.02
CA LYS A 273 -42.45 -35.10 -28.10
C LYS A 273 -42.02 -36.08 -29.19
N LEU A 274 -40.76 -36.02 -29.62
CA LEU A 274 -40.23 -36.93 -30.63
C LEU A 274 -40.21 -38.37 -30.13
N PHE A 275 -39.82 -38.60 -28.86
CA PHE A 275 -39.89 -39.93 -28.24
C PHE A 275 -41.31 -40.48 -28.19
N LYS A 276 -42.30 -39.65 -27.85
CA LYS A 276 -43.70 -40.06 -27.85
C LYS A 276 -44.15 -40.48 -29.26
N LEU A 277 -43.84 -39.68 -30.28
CA LEU A 277 -44.18 -39.98 -31.67
C LEU A 277 -43.50 -41.27 -32.16
N ALA A 278 -42.24 -41.50 -31.79
CA ALA A 278 -41.51 -42.72 -32.12
C ALA A 278 -42.16 -43.96 -31.50
N ASN A 279 -42.59 -43.88 -30.25
CA ASN A 279 -43.30 -44.97 -29.57
C ASN A 279 -44.67 -45.25 -30.19
N GLU A 280 -45.44 -44.22 -30.54
CA GLU A 280 -46.72 -44.36 -31.24
C GLU A 280 -46.53 -45.06 -32.59
N ARG A 281 -45.50 -44.69 -33.36
CA ARG A 281 -45.15 -45.36 -34.62
C ARG A 281 -44.73 -46.82 -34.41
N LEU A 282 -43.98 -47.11 -33.35
CA LEU A 282 -43.55 -48.48 -33.03
C LEU A 282 -44.75 -49.38 -32.72
N GLU A 283 -45.73 -48.89 -31.96
CA GLU A 283 -46.97 -49.64 -31.69
C GLU A 283 -47.79 -49.86 -32.96
N LEU A 284 -47.88 -48.85 -33.84
CA LEU A 284 -48.56 -49.00 -35.13
C LEU A 284 -47.91 -50.08 -36.00
N ILE A 285 -46.57 -50.14 -36.02
CA ILE A 285 -45.81 -51.16 -36.74
C ILE A 285 -46.10 -52.56 -36.16
N LYS A 286 -46.15 -52.70 -34.83
CA LYS A 286 -46.50 -53.98 -34.18
C LYS A 286 -47.92 -54.42 -34.53
N GLU A 287 -48.88 -53.51 -34.54
CA GLU A 287 -50.27 -53.80 -34.95
C GLU A 287 -50.33 -54.25 -36.42
N PHE A 288 -49.65 -53.54 -37.32
CA PHE A 288 -49.57 -53.95 -38.73
C PHE A 288 -48.92 -55.33 -38.90
N GLN A 289 -47.86 -55.65 -38.14
CA GLN A 289 -47.25 -56.98 -38.14
C GLN A 289 -48.22 -58.06 -37.60
N SER A 290 -49.03 -57.74 -36.59
CA SER A 290 -50.08 -58.63 -36.07
C SER A 290 -51.20 -58.87 -37.09
N GLN A 291 -51.61 -57.83 -37.82
CA GLN A 291 -52.61 -57.95 -38.87
C GLN A 291 -52.07 -58.75 -40.07
N LEU A 292 -50.82 -58.51 -40.49
CA LEU A 292 -50.16 -59.29 -41.54
C LEU A 292 -50.04 -60.77 -41.18
N SER A 293 -49.73 -61.10 -39.92
CA SER A 293 -49.71 -62.49 -39.46
C SER A 293 -51.10 -63.14 -39.40
N ARG A 294 -52.18 -62.36 -39.18
CA ARG A 294 -53.57 -62.83 -39.37
C ARG A 294 -53.95 -63.03 -40.84
N PHE A 295 -53.45 -62.21 -41.75
CA PHE A 295 -53.63 -62.36 -43.19
C PHE A 295 -52.81 -63.52 -43.79
N GLY A 296 -51.76 -63.97 -43.11
CA GLY A 296 -50.98 -65.17 -43.47
C GLY A 296 -51.81 -66.47 -43.50
N VAL A 297 -53.02 -66.50 -42.93
CA VAL A 297 -53.95 -67.65 -42.99
C VAL A 297 -54.81 -67.65 -44.27
N PHE A 298 -54.79 -66.58 -45.07
CA PHE A 298 -55.56 -66.50 -46.34
C PHE A 298 -54.75 -66.84 -47.60
N GLN A 299 -53.43 -67.06 -47.46
CA GLN A 299 -52.54 -67.31 -48.60
C GLN A 299 -52.73 -68.73 -49.18
N GLU A 300 -53.19 -69.70 -48.39
CA GLU A 300 -53.48 -71.06 -48.86
C GLU A 300 -54.79 -71.17 -49.67
N ASN A 301 -55.77 -70.27 -49.44
CA ASN A 301 -57.05 -70.29 -50.17
C ASN A 301 -57.02 -69.52 -51.50
N PHE A 302 -56.01 -68.68 -51.73
CA PHE A 302 -55.93 -67.85 -52.94
C PHE A 302 -55.43 -68.63 -54.17
N ASP A 303 -54.61 -69.66 -53.97
CA ASP A 303 -54.14 -70.52 -55.06
C ASP A 303 -55.24 -71.46 -55.59
N LEU A 304 -56.27 -71.76 -54.78
CA LEU A 304 -57.46 -72.52 -55.22
C LEU A 304 -58.42 -71.68 -56.08
N LEU A 305 -58.47 -70.36 -55.84
CA LEU A 305 -59.38 -69.42 -56.53
C LEU A 305 -58.89 -69.00 -57.92
N LYS A 306 -57.58 -69.11 -58.20
CA LYS A 306 -57.02 -68.90 -59.55
C LYS A 306 -57.54 -69.87 -60.60
N GLN A 307 -58.03 -71.04 -60.19
CA GLN A 307 -58.56 -72.06 -61.11
C GLN A 307 -60.04 -71.86 -61.48
N VAL A 308 -60.79 -71.01 -60.75
CA VAL A 308 -62.25 -70.86 -60.92
C VAL A 308 -62.63 -69.63 -61.75
N VAL A 309 -61.76 -68.63 -61.89
CA VAL A 309 -62.07 -67.39 -62.63
C VAL A 309 -61.55 -67.46 -64.07
N GLN A 310 -61.93 -68.54 -64.77
CA GLN A 310 -62.03 -68.55 -66.22
C GLN A 310 -63.53 -68.48 -66.52
N ASP A 311 -63.97 -67.27 -66.90
CA ASP A 311 -65.24 -66.91 -67.52
C ASP A 311 -66.22 -66.04 -66.68
N ARG A 312 -66.48 -64.86 -67.25
CA ARG A 312 -67.62 -63.91 -67.07
C ARG A 312 -67.55 -62.74 -66.06
N SER A 313 -67.10 -61.60 -66.61
CA SER A 313 -67.93 -60.43 -67.00
C SER A 313 -68.75 -59.62 -65.97
N ASP A 314 -68.47 -59.64 -64.67
CA ASP A 314 -69.04 -58.61 -63.74
C ASP A 314 -68.03 -57.97 -62.76
N VAL A 315 -66.77 -58.40 -62.76
CA VAL A 315 -65.72 -57.87 -61.85
C VAL A 315 -65.16 -56.50 -62.28
N LEU A 316 -65.34 -56.12 -63.54
CA LEU A 316 -64.75 -54.89 -64.11
C LEU A 316 -65.39 -53.58 -63.65
N LYS A 317 -66.60 -53.58 -63.06
CA LYS A 317 -67.23 -52.37 -62.52
C LYS A 317 -66.79 -52.03 -61.09
N TYR A 318 -66.40 -53.02 -60.29
CA TYR A 318 -65.83 -52.79 -58.96
C TYR A 318 -64.31 -52.60 -59.00
N GLY A 319 -63.62 -53.18 -59.98
CA GLY A 319 -62.18 -53.02 -60.18
C GLY A 319 -61.75 -51.58 -60.46
N HIS A 320 -62.54 -50.79 -61.22
CA HIS A 320 -62.19 -49.40 -61.52
C HIS A 320 -62.27 -48.47 -60.30
N ALA A 321 -63.28 -48.59 -59.45
CA ALA A 321 -63.36 -47.80 -58.21
C ALA A 321 -62.24 -48.15 -57.23
N VAL A 322 -61.88 -49.44 -57.11
CA VAL A 322 -60.76 -49.88 -56.29
C VAL A 322 -59.41 -49.41 -56.87
N LEU A 323 -59.26 -49.42 -58.20
CA LEU A 323 -58.06 -48.91 -58.87
C LEU A 323 -57.88 -47.40 -58.71
N ASP A 324 -58.95 -46.61 -58.80
CA ASP A 324 -58.88 -45.15 -58.58
C ASP A 324 -58.54 -44.83 -57.12
N THR A 325 -59.09 -45.60 -56.17
CA THR A 325 -58.77 -45.44 -54.74
C THR A 325 -57.32 -45.86 -54.46
N CYS A 326 -56.84 -46.94 -55.06
CA CYS A 326 -55.43 -47.36 -54.97
C CYS A 326 -54.48 -46.34 -55.59
N HIS A 327 -54.87 -45.67 -56.68
CA HIS A 327 -54.05 -44.66 -57.32
C HIS A 327 -53.91 -43.40 -56.44
N ASP A 328 -55.00 -42.93 -55.82
CA ASP A 328 -54.98 -41.82 -54.85
C ASP A 328 -54.14 -42.17 -53.60
N PHE A 329 -54.20 -43.42 -53.13
CA PHE A 329 -53.34 -43.89 -52.04
C PHE A 329 -51.86 -43.97 -52.43
N GLN A 330 -51.53 -44.41 -53.65
CA GLN A 330 -50.15 -44.43 -54.14
C GLN A 330 -49.57 -43.02 -54.27
N GLU A 331 -50.37 -42.05 -54.71
CA GLU A 331 -49.94 -40.65 -54.84
C GLU A 331 -49.70 -40.01 -53.46
N LYS A 332 -50.58 -40.28 -52.49
CA LYS A 332 -50.40 -39.85 -51.09
C LYS A 332 -49.22 -40.53 -50.40
N LEU A 333 -48.96 -41.81 -50.70
CA LEU A 333 -47.81 -42.55 -50.19
C LEU A 333 -46.51 -41.96 -50.73
N ALA A 334 -46.43 -41.69 -52.04
CA ALA A 334 -45.26 -41.05 -52.66
C ALA A 334 -44.97 -39.66 -52.08
N LEU A 335 -46.02 -38.85 -51.83
CA LEU A 335 -45.87 -37.55 -51.18
C LEU A 335 -45.39 -37.67 -49.73
N ALA A 336 -45.87 -38.66 -48.98
CA ALA A 336 -45.45 -38.92 -47.61
C ALA A 336 -44.00 -39.42 -47.54
N GLU A 337 -43.58 -40.28 -48.47
CA GLU A 337 -42.20 -40.76 -48.60
C GLU A 337 -41.24 -39.61 -48.93
N SER A 338 -41.62 -38.72 -49.86
CA SER A 338 -40.84 -37.53 -50.19
C SER A 338 -40.65 -36.60 -48.98
N LYS A 339 -41.71 -36.33 -48.22
CA LYS A 339 -41.61 -35.51 -47.00
C LYS A 339 -40.79 -36.18 -45.90
N ASN A 340 -40.87 -37.50 -45.78
CA ASN A 340 -40.04 -38.25 -44.83
C ASN A 340 -38.55 -38.18 -45.19
N ALA A 341 -38.22 -38.16 -46.49
CA ALA A 341 -36.85 -37.99 -46.94
C ALA A 341 -36.30 -36.59 -46.60
N GLU A 342 -37.07 -35.52 -46.82
CA GLU A 342 -36.69 -34.15 -46.42
C GLU A 342 -36.47 -34.04 -44.89
N LEU A 343 -37.41 -34.57 -44.09
CA LEU A 343 -37.30 -34.60 -42.63
C LEU A 343 -36.09 -35.39 -42.13
N ALA A 344 -35.73 -36.49 -42.81
CA ALA A 344 -34.55 -37.28 -42.46
C ALA A 344 -33.25 -36.51 -42.72
N GLU A 345 -33.22 -35.70 -43.79
CA GLU A 345 -32.06 -34.86 -44.14
C GLU A 345 -31.90 -33.70 -43.14
N GLU A 346 -33.00 -33.02 -42.78
CA GLU A 346 -33.00 -31.98 -41.73
C GLU A 346 -32.59 -32.53 -40.35
N LEU A 347 -33.04 -33.75 -40.01
CA LEU A 347 -32.67 -34.43 -38.76
C LEU A 347 -31.18 -34.80 -38.75
N SER A 348 -30.63 -35.25 -39.89
CA SER A 348 -29.20 -35.52 -40.04
C SER A 348 -28.37 -34.24 -39.87
N ALA A 349 -28.77 -33.15 -40.52
CA ALA A 349 -28.09 -31.86 -40.39
C ALA A 349 -28.13 -31.32 -38.95
N SER A 350 -29.27 -31.48 -38.26
CA SER A 350 -29.42 -31.11 -36.85
C SER A 350 -28.54 -31.97 -35.94
N TYR A 351 -28.42 -33.26 -36.21
CA TYR A 351 -27.54 -34.17 -35.47
C TYR A 351 -26.06 -33.77 -35.61
N ASP A 352 -25.60 -33.46 -36.82
CA ASP A 352 -24.23 -33.01 -37.07
C ASP A 352 -23.91 -31.71 -36.34
N LEU A 353 -24.86 -30.77 -36.32
CA LEU A 353 -24.72 -29.51 -35.59
C LEU A 353 -24.63 -29.74 -34.06
N ILE A 354 -25.44 -30.66 -33.52
CA ILE A 354 -25.36 -31.06 -32.10
C ILE A 354 -24.00 -31.68 -31.78
N GLN A 355 -23.45 -32.51 -32.66
CA GLN A 355 -22.12 -33.11 -32.47
C GLN A 355 -21.02 -32.05 -32.47
N GLN A 356 -21.11 -31.03 -33.34
CA GLN A 356 -20.19 -29.90 -33.33
C GLN A 356 -20.25 -29.10 -32.02
N TYR A 357 -21.46 -28.83 -31.51
CA TYR A 357 -21.62 -28.16 -30.21
C TYR A 357 -21.07 -28.99 -29.05
N LEU A 358 -21.31 -30.31 -29.02
CA LEU A 358 -20.76 -31.21 -28.00
C LEU A 358 -19.23 -31.23 -28.03
N ALA A 359 -18.61 -31.25 -29.21
CA ALA A 359 -17.16 -31.15 -29.35
C ALA A 359 -16.63 -29.80 -28.83
N ARG A 360 -17.34 -28.70 -29.12
CA ARG A 360 -16.96 -27.37 -28.65
C ARG A 360 -17.07 -27.23 -27.13
N ILE A 361 -18.12 -27.77 -26.52
CA ILE A 361 -18.31 -27.79 -25.06
C ILE A 361 -17.18 -28.56 -24.38
N LYS A 362 -16.77 -29.71 -24.93
CA LYS A 362 -15.62 -30.48 -24.41
C LYS A 362 -14.32 -29.67 -24.47
N SER A 363 -14.07 -28.96 -25.58
CA SER A 363 -12.89 -28.08 -25.72
C SER A 363 -12.89 -26.98 -24.67
N ILE A 364 -14.03 -26.30 -24.47
CA ILE A 364 -14.16 -25.20 -23.51
C ILE A 364 -14.00 -25.72 -22.06
N SER A 365 -14.52 -26.91 -21.76
CA SER A 365 -14.32 -27.54 -20.45
C SER A 365 -12.84 -27.82 -20.19
N ALA A 366 -12.11 -28.35 -21.17
CA ALA A 366 -10.68 -28.62 -21.02
C ALA A 366 -9.85 -27.33 -20.84
N GLU A 367 -10.18 -26.27 -21.58
CA GLU A 367 -9.56 -24.94 -21.39
C GLU A 367 -9.84 -24.38 -19.99
N ARG A 368 -11.08 -24.50 -19.50
CA ARG A 368 -11.45 -24.07 -18.14
C ARG A 368 -10.66 -24.81 -17.07
N ASP A 369 -10.51 -26.13 -17.22
CA ASP A 369 -9.81 -26.94 -16.24
C ASP A 369 -8.29 -26.62 -16.22
N SER A 370 -7.70 -26.36 -17.40
CA SER A 370 -6.33 -25.83 -17.51
C SER A 370 -6.17 -24.47 -16.82
N MET A 371 -7.11 -23.55 -17.06
CA MET A 371 -7.07 -22.22 -16.46
C MET A 371 -7.25 -22.27 -14.94
N ASN A 372 -8.07 -23.19 -14.44
CA ASN A 372 -8.22 -23.44 -13.00
C ASN A 372 -6.93 -23.98 -12.37
N GLN A 373 -6.20 -24.85 -13.06
CA GLN A 373 -4.88 -25.29 -12.60
C GLN A 373 -3.87 -24.15 -12.52
N GLN A 374 -3.85 -23.26 -13.53
CA GLN A 374 -2.99 -22.08 -13.50
C GLN A 374 -3.35 -21.13 -12.35
N LEU A 375 -4.64 -20.91 -12.09
CA LEU A 375 -5.13 -20.13 -10.95
C LEU A 375 -4.70 -20.73 -9.61
N GLN A 376 -4.77 -22.06 -9.46
CA GLN A 376 -4.29 -22.73 -8.25
C GLN A 376 -2.78 -22.57 -8.06
N GLN A 377 -2.00 -22.66 -9.15
CA GLN A 377 -0.55 -22.46 -9.08
C GLN A 377 -0.20 -21.03 -8.66
N ILE A 378 -0.82 -20.02 -9.28
CA ILE A 378 -0.61 -18.61 -8.93
C ILE A 378 -1.02 -18.33 -7.48
N SER A 379 -2.13 -18.91 -7.01
CA SER A 379 -2.55 -18.79 -5.61
C SER A 379 -1.51 -19.39 -4.66
N ALA A 380 -0.93 -20.54 -4.99
CA ALA A 380 0.10 -21.18 -4.18
C ALA A 380 1.41 -20.37 -4.15
N GLU A 381 1.79 -19.75 -5.27
CA GLU A 381 2.94 -18.85 -5.36
C GLU A 381 2.72 -17.59 -4.51
N ARG A 382 1.52 -17.00 -4.54
CA ARG A 382 1.14 -15.87 -3.68
C ARG A 382 1.25 -16.23 -2.21
N ASP A 383 0.68 -17.35 -1.78
CA ASP A 383 0.76 -17.80 -0.40
C ASP A 383 2.21 -18.07 0.04
N SER A 384 3.08 -18.50 -0.88
CA SER A 384 4.50 -18.66 -0.62
C SER A 384 5.20 -17.32 -0.42
N MET A 385 4.92 -16.32 -1.26
CA MET A 385 5.44 -14.97 -1.12
C MET A 385 4.96 -14.30 0.18
N ASP A 386 3.69 -14.46 0.56
CA ASP A 386 3.15 -13.94 1.81
C ASP A 386 3.88 -14.53 3.03
N ARG A 387 4.20 -15.84 2.99
CA ARG A 387 5.04 -16.47 4.03
C ARG A 387 6.46 -15.91 4.06
N GLN A 388 7.08 -15.68 2.91
CA GLN A 388 8.42 -15.07 2.84
C GLN A 388 8.42 -13.64 3.39
N LEU A 389 7.41 -12.84 3.06
CA LEU A 389 7.25 -11.48 3.60
C LEU A 389 7.08 -11.49 5.12
N GLN A 390 6.29 -12.41 5.66
CA GLN A 390 6.16 -12.58 7.10
C GLN A 390 7.49 -12.98 7.76
N GLN A 391 8.25 -13.89 7.13
CA GLN A 391 9.56 -14.29 7.64
C GLN A 391 10.55 -13.13 7.63
N ILE A 392 10.63 -12.37 6.54
CA ILE A 392 11.50 -11.18 6.44
C ILE A 392 11.09 -10.14 7.50
N SER A 393 9.80 -9.91 7.68
CA SER A 393 9.29 -9.01 8.72
C SER A 393 9.72 -9.45 10.13
N ALA A 394 9.62 -10.75 10.44
CA ALA A 394 10.05 -11.30 11.71
C ALA A 394 11.58 -11.23 11.91
N GLU A 395 12.36 -11.44 10.84
CA GLU A 395 13.82 -11.29 10.85
C GLU A 395 14.23 -9.82 11.07
N MET A 396 13.54 -8.86 10.44
CA MET A 396 13.73 -7.43 10.68
C MET A 396 13.45 -7.06 12.14
N GLU A 397 12.37 -7.58 12.72
CA GLU A 397 12.04 -7.29 14.12
C GLU A 397 13.09 -7.88 15.07
N LYS A 398 13.60 -9.09 14.79
CA LYS A 398 14.73 -9.68 15.53
C LYS A 398 16.01 -8.86 15.40
N ALA A 399 16.34 -8.38 14.20
CA ALA A 399 17.51 -7.55 13.96
C ALA A 399 17.39 -6.24 14.74
N ARG A 400 16.22 -5.57 14.68
CA ARG A 400 15.92 -4.37 15.44
C ARG A 400 16.06 -4.57 16.95
N GLN A 401 15.55 -5.70 17.47
CA GLN A 401 15.69 -6.03 18.88
C GLN A 401 17.14 -6.31 19.28
N THR A 402 17.93 -6.92 18.39
CA THR A 402 19.36 -7.18 18.61
C THR A 402 20.16 -5.87 18.65
N GLU A 403 19.91 -4.95 17.71
CA GLU A 403 20.49 -3.60 17.74
C GLU A 403 20.10 -2.84 19.01
N LEU A 404 18.84 -2.94 19.44
CA LEU A 404 18.40 -2.31 20.69
C LEU A 404 19.15 -2.87 21.91
N ASN A 405 19.37 -4.19 21.95
CA ASN A 405 20.13 -4.82 23.03
C ASN A 405 21.61 -4.43 23.00
N GLN A 406 22.24 -4.41 21.82
CA GLN A 406 23.62 -3.94 21.65
C GLN A 406 23.76 -2.46 22.02
N SER A 407 22.76 -1.63 21.73
CA SER A 407 22.72 -0.23 22.14
C SER A 407 22.74 -0.10 23.66
N LYS A 408 21.88 -0.86 24.37
CA LYS A 408 21.87 -0.90 25.84
C LYS A 408 23.19 -1.42 26.43
N GLU A 409 23.79 -2.43 25.81
CA GLU A 409 25.08 -2.97 26.28
C GLU A 409 26.22 -1.95 26.09
N ASN A 410 26.24 -1.24 24.96
CA ASN A 410 27.15 -0.13 24.73
C ASN A 410 26.93 1.02 25.72
N GLU A 411 25.69 1.31 26.10
CA GLU A 411 25.35 2.31 27.11
C GLU A 411 25.88 1.91 28.50
N ASN A 412 25.73 0.63 28.88
CA ASN A 412 26.31 0.10 30.12
C ASN A 412 27.85 0.19 30.11
N LEU A 413 28.50 -0.20 29.01
CA LEU A 413 29.96 -0.08 28.87
C LEU A 413 30.42 1.38 28.96
N ARG A 414 29.64 2.33 28.42
CA ARG A 414 29.93 3.77 28.55
C ARG A 414 29.86 4.23 30.00
N HIS A 415 28.85 3.79 30.75
CA HIS A 415 28.76 4.05 32.19
C HIS A 415 29.96 3.46 32.95
N GLU A 416 30.35 2.22 32.64
CA GLU A 416 31.49 1.56 33.28
C GLU A 416 32.83 2.27 32.98
N ILE A 417 33.02 2.72 31.73
CA ILE A 417 34.18 3.54 31.33
C ILE A 417 34.18 4.89 32.07
N GLN A 418 33.01 5.51 32.24
CA GLN A 418 32.88 6.78 32.97
C GLN A 418 33.24 6.62 34.45
N ASP A 419 32.79 5.54 35.09
CA ASP A 419 33.13 5.21 36.48
C ASP A 419 34.62 4.90 36.65
N LEU A 420 35.23 4.17 35.71
CA LEU A 420 36.68 3.93 35.70
C LEU A 420 37.48 5.24 35.54
N ARG A 421 37.02 6.16 34.69
CA ARG A 421 37.62 7.49 34.52
C ARG A 421 37.50 8.33 35.80
N ALA A 422 36.34 8.33 36.45
CA ALA A 422 36.12 9.00 37.72
C ALA A 422 37.01 8.43 38.83
N SER A 423 37.15 7.11 38.92
CA SER A 423 38.06 6.42 39.85
C SER A 423 39.53 6.75 39.60
N LYS A 424 39.95 6.85 38.33
CA LYS A 424 41.32 7.24 37.96
C LYS A 424 41.59 8.71 38.28
N ALA A 425 40.62 9.60 38.02
CA ALA A 425 40.68 11.01 38.38
C ALA A 425 40.74 11.20 39.91
N PHE A 426 39.96 10.43 40.68
CA PHE A 426 40.02 10.42 42.14
C PHE A 426 41.39 9.98 42.66
N ARG A 427 41.97 8.92 42.09
CA ARG A 427 43.34 8.49 42.44
C ARG A 427 44.41 9.54 42.13
N LEU A 428 44.29 10.23 40.99
CA LEU A 428 45.17 11.35 40.65
C LEU A 428 45.02 12.52 41.62
N ALA A 429 43.79 12.86 42.01
CA ALA A 429 43.51 13.92 42.98
C ALA A 429 44.12 13.61 44.35
N VAL A 430 44.06 12.35 44.80
CA VAL A 430 44.71 11.90 46.04
C VAL A 430 46.24 11.99 45.94
N GLN A 431 46.84 11.63 44.80
CA GLN A 431 48.28 11.79 44.59
C GLN A 431 48.71 13.27 44.57
N LEU A 432 47.94 14.13 43.90
CA LEU A 432 48.20 15.57 43.86
C LEU A 432 48.05 16.23 45.22
N SER A 433 47.07 15.80 46.04
CA SER A 433 46.92 16.25 47.43
C SER A 433 48.11 15.85 48.31
N LYS A 434 48.67 14.65 48.13
CA LYS A 434 49.91 14.24 48.82
C LYS A 434 51.10 15.09 48.41
N ILE A 435 51.23 15.44 47.13
CA ILE A 435 52.30 16.33 46.64
C ILE A 435 52.13 17.75 47.20
N TYR A 436 50.91 18.26 47.24
CA TYR A 436 50.61 19.59 47.80
C TYR A 436 50.97 19.70 49.28
N HIS A 437 50.79 18.63 50.06
CA HIS A 437 51.21 18.59 51.47
C HIS A 437 52.71 18.42 51.70
N ILE A 438 53.48 18.01 50.70
CA ILE A 438 54.95 17.96 50.78
C ILE A 438 55.55 19.34 50.47
N PHE A 439 54.86 20.16 49.68
CA PHE A 439 55.28 21.50 49.28
C PHE A 439 54.84 22.63 50.24
N ARG A 440 54.15 22.29 51.33
CA ARG A 440 53.71 23.20 52.38
C ARG A 440 54.40 22.81 53.68
#